data_AF-A0A9W9XEU7-F1
#
_entry.id   AF-A0A9W9XEU7-F1
#
_cell.length_a   1.000
_cell.length_b   1.000
_cell.length_c   1.000
_cell.angle_alpha   90.00
_cell.angle_beta   90.00
_cell.angle_gamma   90.00
#
_symmetry.space_group_name_H-M   'P 1'
#
loop_
_entity.id
_entity.type
_entity.pdbx_description
1 polymer ?
#
loop_
_entity_poly.entity_id
_entity_poly.type
_entity_poly.pdbx_seq_one_letter_code
_entity_poly.pdbx_strand_id
1 'polypeptide(L)'
;MSPDNLYGYTPSIPAAVIFAVLFCGTTLAHLIQMMKFQCWYFLPFTTGGIFQIVGYVCRVVAHYHLSSIPIYAMQSVLILLAPPLYAASIYMVLGRSIVHLHAEKSSLIPVRWLTKIFVSGDVFSFLLQSAGGGLMATGKESSYNTGSYVVIGGLVVQLIFFGVFVMVAACFHYRMLREIGQKTEEDRQRRESVRRRSSCVAVLWTLYTVSALILARSVFRLVEYKTGYNGYIMTHEVFGYIFDSLLMFLVMIVMNLYHPAAIIGTGKEDAELQAQRNGNVWL
;
A
#
# COMPACT_ATOMS: atom_id res chain seq x y z
N MET A 1 -6.45 10.56 -29.29
CA MET A 1 -6.18 11.74 -28.43
C MET A 1 -6.35 12.98 -29.29
N SER A 2 -7.16 13.95 -28.87
CA SER A 2 -7.01 15.31 -29.39
C SER A 2 -5.67 15.84 -28.87
N PRO A 3 -4.81 16.43 -29.71
CA PRO A 3 -3.51 16.97 -29.30
C PRO A 3 -3.60 18.00 -28.16
N ASP A 4 -4.80 18.52 -27.90
CA ASP A 4 -5.07 19.57 -26.91
C ASP A 4 -5.59 19.05 -25.55
N ASN A 5 -5.81 17.73 -25.39
CA ASN A 5 -6.27 17.17 -24.12
C ASN A 5 -5.78 15.72 -23.89
N LEU A 6 -4.77 15.57 -23.02
CA LEU A 6 -4.21 14.27 -22.64
C LEU A 6 -5.15 13.44 -21.74
N TYR A 7 -6.10 14.08 -21.07
CA TYR A 7 -6.97 13.49 -20.05
C TYR A 7 -8.26 12.92 -20.63
N GLY A 8 -8.73 13.45 -21.77
CA GLY A 8 -10.03 13.11 -22.36
C GLY A 8 -11.24 13.76 -21.65
N TYR A 9 -10.99 14.49 -20.56
CA TYR A 9 -11.96 15.31 -19.81
C TYR A 9 -11.22 16.51 -19.18
N THR A 10 -11.94 17.42 -18.54
CA THR A 10 -11.35 18.54 -17.76
C THR A 10 -11.35 18.16 -16.28
N PRO A 11 -10.19 18.02 -15.60
CA PRO A 11 -10.12 17.61 -14.20
C PRO A 11 -10.88 18.57 -13.28
N SER A 12 -11.67 18.08 -12.33
CA SER A 12 -12.41 18.96 -11.42
C SER A 12 -11.53 19.52 -10.30
N ILE A 13 -11.38 20.85 -10.25
CA ILE A 13 -10.66 21.55 -9.18
C ILE A 13 -11.26 21.23 -7.79
N PRO A 14 -12.59 21.30 -7.58
CA PRO A 14 -13.15 21.07 -6.24
C PRO A 14 -12.83 19.67 -5.70
N ALA A 15 -12.95 18.63 -6.53
CA ALA A 15 -12.65 17.27 -6.10
C ALA A 15 -11.16 17.08 -5.81
N ALA A 16 -10.27 17.60 -6.67
CA ALA A 16 -8.83 17.53 -6.45
C ALA A 16 -8.40 18.23 -5.15
N VAL A 17 -8.96 19.41 -4.85
CA VAL A 17 -8.68 20.15 -3.61
C VAL A 17 -9.20 19.40 -2.39
N ILE A 18 -10.42 18.86 -2.42
CA ILE A 18 -10.97 18.08 -1.31
C ILE A 18 -10.06 16.90 -0.97
N PHE A 19 -9.68 16.10 -1.96
CA PHE A 19 -8.80 14.95 -1.73
C PHE A 19 -7.39 15.37 -1.29
N ALA A 20 -6.82 16.45 -1.84
CA ALA A 20 -5.54 16.98 -1.38
C ALA A 20 -5.57 17.35 0.12
N VAL A 21 -6.63 18.02 0.58
CA VAL A 21 -6.81 18.38 1.99
C VAL A 21 -6.99 17.15 2.87
N LEU A 22 -7.81 16.19 2.44
CA LEU A 22 -8.03 14.94 3.15
C LEU A 22 -6.74 14.12 3.30
N PHE A 23 -5.96 13.97 2.22
CA PHE A 23 -4.66 13.30 2.26
C PHE A 23 -3.63 14.07 3.09
N CYS A 24 -3.67 15.41 3.08
CA CYS A 24 -2.81 16.23 3.94
C CYS A 24 -3.10 15.96 5.43
N GLY A 25 -4.37 15.98 5.84
CA GLY A 25 -4.77 15.73 7.22
C GLY A 25 -4.36 14.34 7.70
N THR A 26 -4.60 13.29 6.90
CA THR A 26 -4.24 11.92 7.29
C THR A 26 -2.73 11.67 7.25
N THR A 27 -1.99 12.27 6.31
CA THR A 27 -0.52 12.18 6.27
C THR A 27 0.10 12.87 7.48
N LEU A 28 -0.41 14.03 7.88
CA LEU A 28 0.07 14.73 9.07
C LEU A 28 -0.18 13.92 10.35
N ALA A 29 -1.36 13.30 10.47
CA ALA A 29 -1.65 12.39 11.57
C ALA A 29 -0.66 11.21 11.63
N HIS A 30 -0.36 10.58 10.48
CA HIS A 30 0.64 9.51 10.38
C HIS A 30 2.05 10.00 10.76
N LEU A 31 2.44 11.20 10.31
CA LEU A 31 3.73 11.78 10.67
C LEU A 31 3.84 12.00 12.18
N ILE A 32 2.80 12.56 12.81
CA ILE A 32 2.75 12.75 14.28
C ILE A 32 2.83 11.41 15.01
N GLN A 33 2.06 10.41 14.57
CA GLN A 33 2.09 9.06 15.15
C GLN A 33 3.46 8.39 14.98
N MET A 34 4.07 8.50 13.80
CA MET A 34 5.40 7.96 13.51
C MET A 34 6.46 8.57 14.43
N MET A 35 6.42 9.89 14.65
CA MET A 35 7.34 10.59 15.55
C MET A 35 7.09 10.21 17.02
N LYS A 36 5.82 10.16 17.45
CA LYS A 36 5.42 9.81 18.83
C LYS A 36 5.82 8.38 19.21
N PHE A 37 5.58 7.42 18.31
CA PHE A 37 5.89 6.00 18.56
C PHE A 37 7.29 5.60 18.08
N GLN A 38 8.07 6.52 17.51
CA GLN A 38 9.41 6.28 16.93
C GLN A 38 9.43 5.09 15.94
N CYS A 39 8.43 5.03 15.06
CA CYS A 39 8.18 3.90 14.18
C CYS A 39 8.64 4.14 12.74
N TRP A 40 9.96 4.24 12.56
CA TRP A 40 10.60 4.55 11.28
C TRP A 40 10.33 3.54 10.16
N TYR A 41 9.91 2.32 10.47
CA TYR A 41 9.48 1.35 9.45
C TYR A 41 8.19 1.79 8.72
N PHE A 42 7.48 2.79 9.24
CA PHE A 42 6.29 3.38 8.62
C PHE A 42 6.59 4.54 7.65
N LEU A 43 7.88 4.80 7.39
CA LEU A 43 8.33 5.78 6.41
C LEU A 43 7.72 5.57 5.02
N PRO A 44 7.69 4.35 4.44
CA PRO A 44 7.11 4.17 3.10
C PRO A 44 5.64 4.58 3.06
N PHE A 45 4.87 4.28 4.13
CA PHE A 45 3.47 4.67 4.22
C PHE A 45 3.30 6.19 4.20
N THR A 46 4.10 6.89 4.99
CA THR A 46 4.04 8.37 5.06
C THR A 46 4.46 8.99 3.72
N THR A 47 5.49 8.44 3.07
CA THR A 47 5.91 8.84 1.71
C THR A 47 4.78 8.64 0.69
N GLY A 48 4.03 7.54 0.78
CA GLY A 48 2.86 7.31 -0.06
C GLY A 48 1.78 8.38 0.13
N GLY A 49 1.56 8.83 1.36
CA GLY A 49 0.66 9.95 1.66
C GLY A 49 1.12 11.27 1.03
N ILE A 50 2.43 11.56 1.09
CA ILE A 50 3.02 12.74 0.42
C ILE A 50 2.83 12.65 -1.10
N PHE A 51 3.02 11.48 -1.71
CA PHE A 51 2.80 11.29 -3.14
C PHE A 51 1.35 11.54 -3.54
N GLN A 52 0.38 11.14 -2.73
CA GLN A 52 -1.02 11.49 -2.98
C GLN A 52 -1.22 13.01 -2.97
N ILE A 53 -0.72 13.72 -1.94
CA ILE A 53 -0.86 15.19 -1.84
C ILE A 53 -0.28 15.87 -3.08
N VAL A 54 0.97 15.55 -3.44
CA VAL A 54 1.64 16.15 -4.60
C VAL A 54 0.90 15.78 -5.89
N GLY A 55 0.43 14.54 -6.00
CA GLY A 55 -0.36 14.07 -7.14
C GLY A 55 -1.64 14.88 -7.35
N TYR A 56 -2.42 15.14 -6.29
CA TYR A 56 -3.63 15.98 -6.40
C TYR A 56 -3.32 17.46 -6.60
N VAL A 57 -2.21 17.98 -6.07
CA VAL A 57 -1.75 19.34 -6.39
C VAL A 57 -1.43 19.44 -7.88
N CYS A 58 -0.68 18.48 -8.44
CA CYS A 58 -0.42 18.41 -9.88
C CYS A 58 -1.74 18.30 -10.68
N ARG A 59 -2.74 17.58 -10.16
CA ARG A 59 -4.07 17.47 -10.78
C ARG A 59 -4.86 18.79 -10.78
N VAL A 60 -4.69 19.65 -9.77
CA VAL A 60 -5.26 21.01 -9.80
C VAL A 60 -4.57 21.85 -10.88
N VAL A 61 -3.24 21.79 -10.98
CA VAL A 61 -2.48 22.52 -12.00
C VAL A 61 -2.82 22.01 -13.41
N ALA A 62 -3.06 20.70 -13.55
CA ALA A 62 -3.48 20.07 -14.80
C ALA A 62 -4.77 20.66 -15.39
N HIS A 63 -5.69 21.15 -14.56
CA HIS A 63 -6.91 21.80 -15.03
C HIS A 63 -6.62 22.98 -15.98
N TYR A 64 -5.55 23.73 -15.70
CA TYR A 64 -5.13 24.88 -16.51
C TYR A 64 -4.18 24.50 -17.66
N HIS A 65 -3.61 23.29 -17.64
CA HIS A 65 -2.57 22.84 -18.56
C HIS A 65 -2.81 21.40 -19.07
N LEU A 66 -3.92 21.21 -19.77
CA LEU A 66 -4.40 19.89 -20.25
C LEU A 66 -3.46 19.19 -21.24
N SER A 67 -2.62 19.95 -21.96
CA SER A 67 -1.64 19.42 -22.93
C SER A 67 -0.24 19.21 -22.33
N SER A 68 -0.04 19.54 -21.04
CA SER A 68 1.28 19.43 -20.41
C SER A 68 1.59 17.99 -20.03
N ILE A 69 2.40 17.34 -20.87
CA ILE A 69 2.97 16.01 -20.64
C ILE A 69 3.63 15.88 -19.25
N PRO A 70 4.50 16.79 -18.79
CA PRO A 70 5.15 16.62 -17.49
C PRO A 70 4.16 16.68 -16.32
N ILE A 71 3.14 17.55 -16.37
CA ILE A 71 2.12 17.62 -15.31
C ILE A 71 1.27 16.34 -15.29
N TYR A 72 0.87 15.86 -16.47
CA TYR A 72 0.13 14.62 -16.62
C TYR A 72 0.94 13.39 -16.15
N ALA A 73 2.23 13.33 -16.48
CA ALA A 73 3.10 12.25 -16.05
C ALA A 73 3.30 12.28 -14.52
N MET A 74 3.58 13.46 -13.96
CA MET A 74 3.79 13.63 -12.52
C MET A 74 2.56 13.21 -11.71
N GLN A 75 1.37 13.73 -12.01
CA GLN A 75 0.17 13.34 -11.27
C GLN A 75 -0.05 11.81 -11.35
N SER A 76 0.13 11.24 -12.55
CA SER A 76 -0.30 9.87 -12.83
C SER A 76 0.63 8.91 -12.11
N VAL A 77 1.94 9.15 -12.20
CA VAL A 77 2.97 8.35 -11.53
C VAL A 77 2.83 8.47 -10.01
N LEU A 78 2.65 9.66 -9.46
CA LEU A 78 2.59 9.86 -8.00
C LEU A 78 1.35 9.20 -7.37
N ILE A 79 0.18 9.36 -7.99
CA ILE A 79 -1.07 8.70 -7.53
C ILE A 79 -0.94 7.18 -7.69
N LEU A 80 -0.27 6.70 -8.74
CA LEU A 80 -0.09 5.27 -9.00
C LEU A 80 0.91 4.62 -8.04
N LEU A 81 1.93 5.37 -7.58
CA LEU A 81 3.02 4.89 -6.72
C LEU A 81 2.66 4.79 -5.24
N ALA A 82 1.64 5.55 -4.78
CA ALA A 82 1.24 5.51 -3.37
C ALA A 82 0.82 4.10 -2.87
N PRO A 83 0.04 3.29 -3.61
CA PRO A 83 -0.44 2.01 -3.07
C PRO A 83 0.61 0.91 -2.97
N PRO A 84 1.60 0.79 -3.88
CA PRO A 84 2.80 -0.01 -3.63
C PRO A 84 3.53 0.34 -2.33
N LEU A 85 3.62 1.63 -1.98
CA LEU A 85 4.25 2.05 -0.72
C LEU A 85 3.41 1.70 0.52
N TYR A 86 2.08 1.76 0.40
CA TYR A 86 1.18 1.26 1.44
C TYR A 86 1.31 -0.26 1.61
N ALA A 87 1.36 -1.01 0.51
CA ALA A 87 1.57 -2.45 0.51
C ALA A 87 2.91 -2.83 1.17
N ALA A 88 4.01 -2.16 0.80
CA ALA A 88 5.32 -2.35 1.41
C ALA A 88 5.27 -2.19 2.95
N SER A 89 4.52 -1.21 3.44
CA SER A 89 4.37 -0.95 4.88
C SER A 89 3.56 -2.05 5.57
N ILE A 90 2.50 -2.55 4.93
CA ILE A 90 1.69 -3.69 5.41
C ILE A 90 2.57 -4.94 5.51
N TYR A 91 3.46 -5.18 4.55
CA TYR A 91 4.39 -6.32 4.60
C TYR A 91 5.34 -6.24 5.79
N MET A 92 5.88 -5.03 6.06
CA MET A 92 6.73 -4.80 7.24
C MET A 92 5.96 -5.01 8.54
N VAL A 93 4.72 -4.52 8.64
CA VAL A 93 3.86 -4.71 9.81
C VAL A 93 3.55 -6.19 10.05
N LEU A 94 3.21 -6.94 9.00
CA LEU A 94 3.01 -8.38 9.13
C LEU A 94 4.29 -9.07 9.61
N GLY A 95 5.44 -8.72 9.02
CA GLY A 95 6.73 -9.28 9.42
C GLY A 95 7.04 -9.05 10.90
N ARG A 96 6.82 -7.83 11.39
CA ARG A 96 6.99 -7.52 12.83
C ARG A 96 5.98 -8.26 13.69
N SER A 97 4.74 -8.43 13.23
CA SER A 97 3.71 -9.21 13.95
C SER A 97 4.15 -10.68 14.15
N ILE A 98 4.75 -11.29 13.13
CA ILE A 98 5.28 -12.67 13.18
C ILE A 98 6.41 -12.79 14.22
N VAL A 99 7.33 -11.83 14.21
CA VAL A 99 8.47 -11.78 15.16
C VAL A 99 7.97 -11.56 16.60
N HIS A 100 7.05 -10.62 16.80
CA HIS A 100 6.48 -10.32 18.11
C HIS A 100 5.80 -11.55 18.76
N LEU A 101 5.12 -12.37 17.95
CA LEU A 101 4.47 -13.60 18.41
C LEU A 101 5.43 -14.78 18.63
N HIS A 102 6.72 -14.63 18.33
CA HIS A 102 7.70 -15.73 18.33
C HIS A 102 7.27 -16.91 17.43
N ALA A 103 6.43 -16.62 16.44
CA ALA A 103 5.85 -17.60 15.52
C ALA A 103 6.67 -17.74 14.23
N GLU A 104 7.98 -17.45 14.30
CA GLU A 104 8.91 -17.58 13.17
C GLU A 104 8.90 -19.01 12.60
N LYS A 105 8.74 -20.03 13.45
CA LYS A 105 8.65 -21.45 13.06
C LYS A 105 7.37 -21.78 12.28
N SER A 106 6.31 -21.01 12.49
CA SER A 106 5.01 -21.20 11.85
C SER A 106 4.94 -20.49 10.49
N SER A 107 5.85 -19.56 10.22
CA SER A 107 5.95 -18.85 8.94
C SER A 107 6.53 -19.76 7.84
N LEU A 108 5.81 -19.89 6.72
CA LEU A 108 6.27 -20.65 5.55
C LEU A 108 7.51 -20.06 4.89
N ILE A 109 7.67 -18.73 4.99
CA ILE A 109 8.76 -17.98 4.37
C ILE A 109 9.44 -17.18 5.49
N PRO A 110 10.79 -17.15 5.55
CA PRO A 110 11.49 -16.29 6.48
C PRO A 110 11.05 -14.83 6.29
N VAL A 111 10.65 -14.18 7.38
CA VAL A 111 10.07 -12.82 7.39
C VAL A 111 10.93 -11.80 6.61
N ARG A 112 12.26 -11.94 6.69
CA ARG A 112 13.22 -11.07 5.99
C ARG A 112 13.18 -11.20 4.47
N TRP A 113 12.91 -12.40 3.95
CA TRP A 113 12.78 -12.64 2.51
C TRP A 113 11.40 -12.26 2.01
N LEU A 114 10.36 -12.51 2.82
CA LEU A 114 8.99 -12.15 2.51
C LEU A 114 8.87 -10.68 2.10
N THR A 115 9.31 -9.76 2.98
CA THR A 115 9.23 -8.32 2.70
C THR A 115 10.05 -7.93 1.46
N LYS A 116 11.28 -8.46 1.31
CA LYS A 116 12.14 -8.13 0.16
C LYS A 116 11.55 -8.57 -1.17
N ILE A 117 11.03 -9.80 -1.24
CA ILE A 117 10.45 -10.37 -2.46
C ILE A 117 9.23 -9.55 -2.88
N PHE A 118 8.28 -9.31 -1.97
CA PHE A 118 7.06 -8.59 -2.33
C PHE A 118 7.31 -7.11 -2.66
N VAL A 119 8.18 -6.42 -1.92
CA VAL A 119 8.57 -5.04 -2.27
C VAL A 119 9.28 -5.00 -3.62
N SER A 120 10.15 -5.98 -3.93
CA SER A 120 10.82 -6.01 -5.23
C SER A 120 9.83 -6.24 -6.39
N GLY A 121 8.82 -7.10 -6.18
CA GLY A 121 7.73 -7.31 -7.14
C GLY A 121 6.90 -6.06 -7.37
N ASP A 122 6.59 -5.31 -6.31
CA ASP A 122 5.87 -4.04 -6.40
C ASP A 122 6.70 -2.97 -7.13
N VAL A 123 7.99 -2.86 -6.85
CA VAL A 123 8.91 -1.93 -7.55
C VAL A 123 9.00 -2.29 -9.03
N PHE A 124 9.16 -3.58 -9.36
CA PHE A 124 9.21 -4.03 -10.75
C PHE A 124 7.91 -3.73 -11.50
N SER A 125 6.76 -4.03 -10.87
CA SER A 125 5.44 -3.73 -11.42
C SER A 125 5.23 -2.24 -11.64
N PHE A 126 5.74 -1.40 -10.74
CA PHE A 126 5.69 0.04 -10.86
C PHE A 126 6.56 0.57 -12.01
N LEU A 127 7.75 0.00 -12.22
CA LEU A 127 8.61 0.37 -13.35
C LEU A 127 7.92 0.07 -14.69
N LEU A 128 7.22 -1.07 -14.79
CA LEU A 128 6.39 -1.38 -15.95
C LEU A 128 5.29 -0.33 -16.12
N GLN A 129 4.53 -0.02 -15.07
CA GLN A 129 3.46 0.98 -15.14
C GLN A 129 3.97 2.38 -15.52
N SER A 130 5.12 2.79 -14.98
CA SER A 130 5.74 4.08 -15.30
C SER A 130 6.23 4.14 -16.74
N ALA A 131 6.87 3.07 -17.22
CA ALA A 131 7.29 2.97 -18.62
C ALA A 131 6.09 2.98 -19.57
N GLY A 132 5.04 2.22 -19.26
CA GLY A 132 3.81 2.19 -20.04
C GLY A 132 3.09 3.54 -20.05
N GLY A 133 2.95 4.20 -18.90
CA GLY A 133 2.36 5.53 -18.79
C GLY A 133 3.16 6.60 -19.54
N GLY A 134 4.49 6.52 -19.51
CA GLY A 134 5.37 7.38 -20.30
C GLY A 134 5.19 7.19 -21.80
N LEU A 135 5.06 5.95 -22.28
CA LEU A 135 4.76 5.65 -23.68
C LEU A 135 3.40 6.20 -24.11
N MET A 136 2.38 6.09 -23.26
CA MET A 136 1.04 6.63 -23.52
C MET A 136 1.03 8.16 -23.62
N ALA A 137 1.91 8.85 -22.89
CA ALA A 137 1.99 10.30 -22.89
C ALA A 137 2.60 10.90 -24.17
N THR A 138 3.17 10.08 -25.06
CA THR A 138 3.79 10.55 -26.32
C THR A 138 2.78 10.92 -27.42
N GLY A 139 1.50 10.63 -27.23
CA GLY A 139 0.42 11.05 -28.14
C GLY A 139 0.31 10.25 -29.46
N LYS A 140 1.24 9.32 -29.74
CA LYS A 140 1.17 8.43 -30.91
C LYS A 140 0.28 7.23 -30.62
N GLU A 141 -0.63 6.89 -31.53
CA GLU A 141 -1.60 5.79 -31.36
C GLU A 141 -0.93 4.43 -31.15
N SER A 142 0.13 4.12 -31.91
CA SER A 142 0.91 2.89 -31.73
C SER A 142 1.61 2.84 -30.37
N SER A 143 2.24 3.94 -29.95
CA SER A 143 2.89 4.07 -28.64
C SER A 143 1.90 4.00 -27.48
N TYR A 144 0.67 4.49 -27.67
CA TYR A 144 -0.40 4.39 -26.69
C TYR A 144 -0.81 2.93 -26.44
N ASN A 145 -1.08 2.17 -27.51
CA ASN A 145 -1.48 0.76 -27.39
C ASN A 145 -0.39 -0.05 -26.69
N THR A 146 0.86 0.09 -27.13
CA THR A 146 1.99 -0.56 -26.47
C THR A 146 2.10 -0.13 -25.00
N GLY A 147 2.00 1.16 -24.71
CA GLY A 147 2.06 1.67 -23.35
C GLY A 147 0.96 1.11 -22.44
N SER A 148 -0.28 1.05 -22.94
CA SER A 148 -1.42 0.48 -22.21
C SER A 148 -1.18 -1.00 -21.87
N TYR A 149 -0.68 -1.81 -22.82
CA TYR A 149 -0.35 -3.21 -22.54
C TYR A 149 0.75 -3.35 -21.48
N VAL A 150 1.75 -2.47 -21.50
CA VAL A 150 2.82 -2.47 -20.49
C VAL A 150 2.27 -2.09 -19.10
N VAL A 151 1.38 -1.09 -19.01
CA VAL A 151 0.70 -0.74 -17.75
C VAL A 151 -0.15 -1.91 -17.22
N ILE A 152 -0.95 -2.54 -18.08
CA ILE A 152 -1.77 -3.71 -17.73
C ILE A 152 -0.88 -4.84 -17.21
N GLY A 153 0.24 -5.12 -17.89
CA GLY A 153 1.21 -6.12 -17.44
C GLY A 153 1.73 -5.83 -16.04
N GLY A 154 2.12 -4.58 -15.77
CA GLY A 154 2.55 -4.17 -14.43
C GLY A 154 1.45 -4.34 -13.37
N LEU A 155 0.20 -3.95 -13.68
CA LEU A 155 -0.93 -4.13 -12.77
C LEU A 155 -1.22 -5.60 -12.45
N VAL A 156 -1.11 -6.50 -13.44
CA VAL A 156 -1.29 -7.94 -13.25
C VAL A 156 -0.19 -8.52 -12.37
N VAL A 157 1.06 -8.18 -12.63
CA VAL A 157 2.19 -8.63 -11.80
C VAL A 157 1.99 -8.17 -10.36
N GLN A 158 1.66 -6.89 -10.15
CA GLN A 158 1.38 -6.35 -8.82
C GLN A 158 0.25 -7.11 -8.12
N LEU A 159 -0.85 -7.39 -8.83
CA LEU A 159 -2.00 -8.11 -8.28
C LEU A 159 -1.65 -9.54 -7.88
N ILE A 160 -0.84 -10.24 -8.67
CA ILE A 160 -0.36 -11.60 -8.35
C ILE A 160 0.51 -11.57 -7.09
N PHE A 161 1.53 -10.72 -7.05
CA PHE A 161 2.42 -10.62 -5.88
C PHE A 161 1.63 -10.24 -4.61
N PHE A 162 0.75 -9.25 -4.69
CA PHE A 162 -0.09 -8.85 -3.57
C PHE A 162 -1.07 -9.95 -3.13
N GLY A 163 -1.68 -10.67 -4.09
CA GLY A 163 -2.56 -11.80 -3.81
C GLY A 163 -1.84 -12.94 -3.09
N VAL A 164 -0.62 -13.28 -3.53
CA VAL A 164 0.23 -14.28 -2.85
C VAL A 164 0.56 -13.83 -1.43
N PHE A 165 0.86 -12.54 -1.21
CA PHE A 165 1.07 -12.00 0.13
C PHE A 165 -0.15 -12.21 1.04
N VAL A 166 -1.36 -11.90 0.57
CA VAL A 166 -2.60 -12.10 1.34
C VAL A 166 -2.79 -13.58 1.69
N MET A 167 -2.50 -14.50 0.76
CA MET A 167 -2.55 -15.94 1.04
C MET A 167 -1.53 -16.37 2.10
N VAL A 168 -0.30 -15.83 2.07
CA VAL A 168 0.71 -16.11 3.09
C VAL A 168 0.27 -15.57 4.46
N ALA A 169 -0.30 -14.36 4.50
CA ALA A 169 -0.86 -13.77 5.72
C ALA A 169 -2.02 -14.61 6.28
N ALA A 170 -2.91 -15.12 5.42
CA ALA A 170 -3.99 -16.02 5.81
C ALA A 170 -3.47 -17.36 6.35
N CYS A 171 -2.47 -17.94 5.70
CA CYS A 171 -1.84 -19.17 6.18
C CYS A 171 -1.18 -18.98 7.55
N PHE A 172 -0.48 -17.86 7.75
CA PHE A 172 0.10 -17.50 9.05
C PHE A 172 -0.97 -17.38 10.13
N HIS A 173 -2.06 -16.67 9.87
CA HIS A 173 -3.18 -16.52 10.80
C HIS A 173 -3.80 -17.87 11.15
N TYR A 174 -4.07 -18.74 10.17
CA TYR A 174 -4.60 -20.07 10.41
C TYR A 174 -3.66 -20.93 11.28
N ARG A 175 -2.36 -20.91 11.00
CA ARG A 175 -1.36 -21.64 11.80
C ARG A 175 -1.26 -21.11 13.22
N MET A 176 -1.29 -19.78 13.38
CA MET A 176 -1.33 -19.13 14.69
C MET A 176 -2.54 -19.60 15.49
N LEU A 177 -3.75 -19.60 14.91
CA LEU A 177 -4.96 -20.08 15.59
C LEU A 177 -4.90 -21.56 15.97
N ARG A 178 -4.25 -22.39 15.15
CA ARG A 178 -4.10 -23.82 15.45
C ARG A 178 -3.16 -24.09 16.62
N GLU A 179 -2.06 -23.34 16.72
CA GLU A 179 -1.11 -23.46 17.84
C GLU A 179 -1.72 -22.97 19.17
N ILE A 180 -2.73 -22.10 19.14
CA ILE A 180 -3.48 -21.66 20.33
C ILE A 180 -4.20 -22.82 21.02
N GLY A 181 -4.65 -23.83 20.28
CA GLY A 181 -5.39 -24.97 20.84
C GLY A 181 -4.54 -26.01 21.57
N GLN A 182 -3.21 -25.93 21.49
CA GLN A 182 -2.31 -27.03 21.90
C GLN A 182 -1.45 -26.76 23.15
N LYS A 183 -1.38 -25.51 23.64
CA LYS A 183 -0.47 -25.17 24.75
C LYS A 183 -1.21 -24.95 26.08
N THR A 184 -0.95 -25.84 27.03
CA THR A 184 -1.24 -25.66 28.45
C THR A 184 -0.14 -24.79 29.06
N GLU A 185 -0.40 -23.48 29.20
CA GLU A 185 0.56 -22.52 29.79
C GLU A 185 0.15 -22.15 31.22
N GLU A 186 1.13 -21.91 32.10
CA GLU A 186 0.94 -21.40 33.47
C GLU A 186 0.20 -20.06 33.48
N ASP A 187 -0.63 -19.80 34.50
CA ASP A 187 -1.62 -18.69 34.50
C ASP A 187 -1.06 -17.29 34.22
N ARG A 188 0.19 -17.00 34.62
CA ARG A 188 0.84 -15.70 34.39
C ARG A 188 1.38 -15.55 32.97
N GLN A 189 2.09 -16.56 32.44
CA GLN A 189 2.51 -16.61 31.04
C GLN A 189 1.32 -16.71 30.09
N ARG A 190 0.23 -17.37 30.52
CA ARG A 190 -1.04 -17.44 29.83
C ARG A 190 -1.67 -16.06 29.65
N ARG A 191 -1.70 -15.21 30.69
CA ARG A 191 -2.25 -13.84 30.57
C ARG A 191 -1.46 -12.95 29.60
N GLU A 192 -0.13 -12.95 29.68
CA GLU A 192 0.70 -12.14 28.78
C GLU A 192 0.64 -12.64 27.33
N SER A 193 0.68 -13.96 27.12
CA SER A 193 0.53 -14.55 25.79
C SER A 193 -0.86 -14.30 25.21
N VAL A 194 -1.93 -14.38 26.00
CA VAL A 194 -3.29 -14.02 25.57
C VAL A 194 -3.37 -12.55 25.17
N ARG A 195 -2.80 -11.61 25.95
CA ARG A 195 -2.79 -10.19 25.59
C ARG A 195 -2.06 -9.93 24.27
N ARG A 196 -0.85 -10.47 24.11
CA ARG A 196 -0.08 -10.34 22.85
C ARG A 196 -0.82 -10.94 21.65
N ARG A 197 -1.51 -12.05 21.85
CA ARG A 197 -2.31 -12.71 20.80
C ARG A 197 -3.53 -11.88 20.41
N SER A 198 -4.32 -11.38 21.36
CA SER A 198 -5.47 -10.51 21.07
C SER A 198 -5.07 -9.24 20.33
N SER A 199 -3.95 -8.62 20.73
CA SER A 199 -3.35 -7.49 20.02
C SER A 199 -2.96 -7.85 18.58
N CYS A 200 -2.33 -9.01 18.36
CA CYS A 200 -1.95 -9.43 17.00
C CYS A 200 -3.17 -9.73 16.12
N VAL A 201 -4.21 -10.39 16.65
CA VAL A 201 -5.46 -10.63 15.90
C VAL A 201 -6.08 -9.31 15.44
N ALA A 202 -6.09 -8.27 16.28
CA ALA A 202 -6.55 -6.94 15.89
C ALA A 202 -5.71 -6.33 14.76
N VAL A 203 -4.38 -6.48 14.80
CA VAL A 203 -3.51 -6.04 13.70
C VAL A 203 -3.79 -6.84 12.43
N LEU A 204 -3.94 -8.17 12.50
CA LEU A 204 -4.22 -8.99 11.31
C LEU A 204 -5.55 -8.62 10.65
N TRP A 205 -6.61 -8.36 11.43
CA TRP A 205 -7.86 -7.86 10.90
C TRP A 205 -7.70 -6.50 10.23
N THR A 206 -6.94 -5.60 10.85
CA THR A 206 -6.60 -4.30 10.25
C THR A 206 -5.88 -4.50 8.91
N LEU A 207 -4.87 -5.38 8.87
CA LEU A 207 -4.09 -5.71 7.66
C LEU A 207 -4.98 -6.30 6.56
N TYR A 208 -5.96 -7.16 6.89
CA TYR A 208 -6.91 -7.67 5.90
C TYR A 208 -7.84 -6.60 5.37
N THR A 209 -8.35 -5.72 6.23
CA THR A 209 -9.20 -4.61 5.79
C THR A 209 -8.45 -3.70 4.81
N VAL A 210 -7.23 -3.28 5.14
CA VAL A 210 -6.44 -2.44 4.22
C VAL A 210 -6.02 -3.21 2.97
N SER A 211 -5.72 -4.50 3.08
CA SER A 211 -5.37 -5.32 1.92
C SER A 211 -6.55 -5.48 0.96
N ALA A 212 -7.77 -5.66 1.48
CA ALA A 212 -8.98 -5.72 0.67
C ALA A 212 -9.23 -4.41 -0.09
N LEU A 213 -9.04 -3.26 0.56
CA LEU A 213 -9.17 -1.94 -0.07
C LEU A 213 -8.13 -1.73 -1.18
N ILE A 214 -6.86 -2.10 -0.94
CA ILE A 214 -5.80 -2.02 -1.95
C ILE A 214 -6.08 -2.97 -3.13
N LEU A 215 -6.56 -4.18 -2.87
CA LEU A 215 -6.89 -5.15 -3.90
C LEU A 215 -8.09 -4.71 -4.75
N ALA A 216 -9.14 -4.18 -4.11
CA ALA A 216 -10.29 -3.62 -4.82
C ALA A 216 -9.86 -2.49 -5.77
N ARG A 217 -8.98 -1.59 -5.32
CA ARG A 217 -8.37 -0.56 -6.16
C ARG A 217 -7.56 -1.15 -7.33
N SER A 218 -6.70 -2.14 -7.06
CA SER A 218 -5.87 -2.75 -8.11
C SER A 218 -6.70 -3.47 -9.18
N VAL A 219 -7.79 -4.13 -8.79
CA VAL A 219 -8.76 -4.73 -9.71
C VAL A 219 -9.47 -3.65 -10.53
N PHE A 220 -9.93 -2.58 -9.88
CA PHE A 220 -10.55 -1.45 -10.59
C PHE A 220 -9.60 -0.85 -11.63
N ARG A 221 -8.34 -0.59 -11.26
CA ARG A 221 -7.31 -0.10 -12.20
C ARG A 221 -7.10 -1.07 -13.35
N LEU A 222 -7.03 -2.38 -13.09
CA LEU A 222 -6.90 -3.38 -14.16
C LEU A 222 -8.10 -3.34 -15.13
N VAL A 223 -9.32 -3.22 -14.62
CA VAL A 223 -10.54 -3.12 -15.43
C VAL A 223 -10.58 -1.81 -16.20
N GLU A 224 -10.21 -0.69 -15.58
CA GLU A 224 -10.11 0.64 -16.21
C GLU A 224 -9.19 0.59 -17.43
N TYR A 225 -7.95 0.11 -17.26
CA TYR A 225 -6.99 0.01 -18.36
C TYR A 225 -7.36 -1.04 -19.42
N LYS A 226 -8.01 -2.15 -19.03
CA LYS A 226 -8.50 -3.15 -19.99
C LYS A 226 -9.67 -2.63 -20.84
N THR A 227 -10.55 -1.82 -20.27
CA THR A 227 -11.70 -1.24 -20.97
C THR A 227 -11.26 -0.21 -22.04
N GLY A 228 -10.07 0.37 -21.87
CA GLY A 228 -9.46 1.27 -22.86
C GLY A 228 -10.03 2.70 -22.83
N TYR A 229 -9.45 3.56 -23.68
CA TYR A 229 -9.66 5.03 -23.63
C TYR A 229 -11.11 5.50 -23.81
N ASN A 230 -11.91 4.76 -24.57
CA ASN A 230 -13.32 5.06 -24.83
C ASN A 230 -14.27 4.37 -23.84
N GLY A 231 -13.75 3.72 -22.80
CA GLY A 231 -14.55 3.08 -21.77
C GLY A 231 -15.29 4.09 -20.91
N TYR A 232 -16.57 3.83 -20.62
CA TYR A 232 -17.41 4.67 -19.75
C TYR A 232 -16.77 4.98 -18.38
N ILE A 233 -15.96 4.05 -17.87
CA ILE A 233 -15.24 4.17 -16.59
C ILE A 233 -14.12 5.21 -16.66
N MET A 234 -13.39 5.30 -17.78
CA MET A 234 -12.23 6.18 -17.93
C MET A 234 -12.63 7.61 -18.30
N THR A 235 -13.80 7.78 -18.94
CA THR A 235 -14.35 9.09 -19.30
C THR A 235 -15.07 9.78 -18.13
N HIS A 236 -15.53 9.02 -17.13
CA HIS A 236 -16.18 9.57 -15.93
C HIS A 236 -15.20 9.67 -14.76
N GLU A 237 -14.69 10.87 -14.54
CA GLU A 237 -13.76 11.22 -13.46
C GLU A 237 -14.21 10.72 -12.06
N VAL A 238 -15.52 10.64 -11.84
CA VAL A 238 -16.13 10.21 -10.57
C VAL A 238 -15.68 8.79 -10.17
N PHE A 239 -15.53 7.86 -11.11
CA PHE A 239 -15.09 6.51 -10.79
C PHE A 239 -13.64 6.47 -10.29
N GLY A 240 -12.76 7.31 -10.86
CA GLY A 240 -11.39 7.47 -10.36
C GLY A 240 -11.36 8.02 -8.93
N TYR A 241 -12.22 9.00 -8.61
CA TYR A 241 -12.27 9.49 -7.23
C TYR A 241 -12.82 8.45 -6.23
N ILE A 242 -13.86 7.70 -6.60
CA ILE A 242 -14.48 6.72 -5.69
C ILE A 242 -13.63 5.44 -5.56
N PHE A 243 -13.17 4.87 -6.66
CA PHE A 243 -12.53 3.55 -6.67
C PHE A 243 -11.00 3.60 -6.62
N ASP A 244 -10.38 4.77 -6.73
CA ASP A 244 -8.94 4.95 -6.50
C ASP A 244 -8.69 5.84 -5.27
N SER A 245 -9.21 7.07 -5.30
CA SER A 245 -8.86 8.10 -4.32
C SER A 245 -9.45 7.79 -2.93
N LEU A 246 -10.76 7.50 -2.88
CA LEU A 246 -11.46 7.21 -1.63
C LEU A 246 -10.97 5.89 -1.00
N LEU A 247 -10.72 4.85 -1.80
CA LEU A 247 -10.16 3.60 -1.26
C LEU A 247 -8.80 3.83 -0.59
N MET A 248 -7.92 4.62 -1.21
CA MET A 248 -6.62 4.94 -0.62
C MET A 248 -6.72 5.84 0.61
N PHE A 249 -7.68 6.77 0.62
CA PHE A 249 -7.97 7.57 1.80
C PHE A 249 -8.47 6.71 2.98
N LEU A 250 -9.37 5.75 2.72
CA LEU A 250 -9.84 4.81 3.73
C LEU A 250 -8.71 3.94 4.28
N VAL A 251 -7.77 3.48 3.44
CA VAL A 251 -6.57 2.77 3.90
C VAL A 251 -5.79 3.61 4.92
N MET A 252 -5.59 4.90 4.64
CA MET A 252 -4.89 5.80 5.56
C MET A 252 -5.66 6.05 6.85
N ILE A 253 -7.00 6.16 6.80
CA ILE A 253 -7.83 6.27 8.02
C ILE A 253 -7.71 5.01 8.88
N VAL A 254 -7.88 3.83 8.28
CA VAL A 254 -7.83 2.57 9.01
C VAL A 254 -6.48 2.40 9.71
N MET A 255 -5.38 2.73 9.03
CA MET A 255 -4.04 2.69 9.63
C MET A 255 -3.81 3.79 10.67
N ASN A 256 -4.47 4.94 10.57
CA ASN A 256 -4.40 6.01 11.58
C ASN A 256 -5.13 5.60 12.87
N LEU A 257 -6.29 4.94 12.75
CA LEU A 257 -7.10 4.50 13.89
C LEU A 257 -6.47 3.29 14.59
N TYR A 258 -6.03 2.31 13.81
CA TYR A 258 -5.44 1.07 14.30
C TYR A 258 -3.92 1.05 14.04
N HIS A 259 -3.22 2.05 14.58
CA HIS A 259 -1.80 2.21 14.33
C HIS A 259 -0.99 1.01 14.88
N PRO A 260 -0.28 0.24 14.04
CA PRO A 260 0.34 -1.02 14.46
C PRO A 260 1.35 -0.86 15.59
N ALA A 261 2.02 0.29 15.69
CA ALA A 261 3.00 0.55 16.75
C ALA A 261 2.39 0.66 18.15
N ALA A 262 1.15 1.13 18.25
CA ALA A 262 0.46 1.20 19.54
C ALA A 262 0.11 -0.20 20.06
N ILE A 263 0.03 -1.18 19.16
CA ILE A 263 -0.47 -2.53 19.44
C ILE A 263 0.68 -3.54 19.61
N ILE A 264 1.74 -3.44 18.79
CA ILE A 264 2.87 -4.40 18.74
C ILE A 264 4.10 -3.91 19.51
N GLY A 265 4.22 -2.60 19.78
CA GLY A 265 5.39 -2.01 20.43
C GLY A 265 6.33 -1.30 19.45
N THR A 266 7.23 -0.49 20.00
CA THR A 266 8.07 0.43 19.21
C THR A 266 9.18 -0.30 18.45
N GLY A 267 9.75 0.31 17.42
CA GLY A 267 10.90 -0.27 16.68
C GLY A 267 12.14 -0.54 17.56
N LYS A 268 12.24 0.14 18.71
CA LYS A 268 13.34 -0.02 19.67
C LYS A 268 13.28 -1.34 20.43
N GLU A 269 12.09 -1.76 20.87
CA GLU A 269 11.93 -3.05 21.57
C GLU A 269 12.37 -4.23 20.68
N ASP A 270 12.09 -4.20 19.38
CA ASP A 270 12.55 -5.24 18.46
C ASP A 270 14.06 -5.21 18.22
N ALA A 271 14.66 -4.03 18.18
CA ALA A 271 16.11 -3.89 18.05
C ALA A 271 16.83 -4.40 19.31
N GLU A 272 16.26 -4.14 20.49
CA GLU A 272 16.75 -4.65 21.77
C GLU A 272 16.57 -6.17 21.89
N LEU A 273 15.42 -6.72 21.47
CA LEU A 273 15.18 -8.17 21.41
C LEU A 273 16.13 -8.86 20.42
N GLN A 274 16.39 -8.26 19.27
CA GLN A 274 17.38 -8.77 18.31
C GLN A 274 18.82 -8.66 18.82
N ALA A 275 19.16 -7.58 19.53
CA ALA A 275 20.46 -7.41 20.15
C ALA A 275 20.70 -8.42 21.29
N GLN A 276 19.70 -8.65 22.15
CA GLN A 276 19.76 -9.69 23.19
C GLN A 276 19.88 -11.10 22.58
N ARG A 277 19.17 -11.37 21.48
CA ARG A 277 19.22 -12.66 20.80
C ARG A 277 20.56 -12.91 20.11
N ASN A 278 21.19 -11.88 19.53
CA ASN A 278 22.53 -12.00 18.92
C ASN A 278 23.65 -12.03 19.96
N GLY A 279 23.45 -11.46 21.15
CA GLY A 279 24.39 -11.55 22.28
C GLY A 279 24.47 -12.96 22.88
N ASN A 280 23.38 -13.73 22.83
CA ASN A 280 23.31 -15.09 23.38
C ASN A 280 23.83 -16.20 22.43
N VAL A 281 24.40 -15.85 21.27
CA VAL A 281 24.96 -16.82 20.30
C VAL A 281 26.47 -17.04 20.53
N TRP A 282 27.09 -16.31 21.47
CA TRP A 282 28.52 -16.38 21.78
C TRP A 282 28.85 -16.74 23.24
N LEU A 283 27.88 -17.33 23.97
CA LEU A 283 28.08 -18.00 25.26
C LEU A 283 27.62 -19.45 25.14
#